data_AF-A0AAN4MGA2-F1
#
_entry.id   AF-A0AAN4MGA2-F1
#
_cell.length_a   1.000
_cell.length_b   1.000
_cell.length_c   1.000
_cell.angle_alpha   90.00
_cell.angle_beta   90.00
_cell.angle_gamma   90.00
#
_symmetry.space_group_name_H-M   'P 1'
#
loop_
_entity.id
_entity.type
_entity.pdbx_description
1 polymer ?
#
loop_
_entity_poly.entity_id
_entity_poly.type
_entity_poly.pdbx_seq_one_letter_code
_entity_poly.pdbx_strand_id
1 'polypeptide(L)'
;MSVKSIFTQTHAPHQSRLVPGFDSMVNSGACSIGFIKGDYRQINALVTEDYTENDLWRVINLKGQKSGIEAYDSVAILGAIDDQHAGELAILQFGRMFDACVTDVIETNQFGLKRHLSSKQFNLSGSKPIQRWQLEKLQNVIAAETPQWDGISLVSHDGDTAKLLLDMQRNDDHSQLLSKFDGLPTLLSSLEVEEAHYDSIIVDYQHLEQLSAILHHAMDQFSKTGVKVINVTESKPFKHKKVLQIALTYDFDDGQNFTILFHKPDRFSKKISSADSLISWKILMNNRDITAAIQPNQGEGISIPVLAGRIMKLINQNSNRFKRLQAKKAEKAKALAEAENRVLEKQSLLASLKQEIESLQSELDNLAISKSKPTPEVTPEPAPEVTPEPAPEVTPEPAPEPTPEVTPEPTPEVTPEPAPEVTPEPAPEVTPEPAPEVTPEELQNLSASDTSNPLYKSIIEGQVGVSLEVLEQVRDEAEKNLEDPLLIPAVTELLNQIKVKESV
;
A
#
# COMPACT_ATOMS: atom_id res chain seq x y z
N MET A 1 -2.50 10.80 8.16
CA MET A 1 -2.06 10.84 9.57
C MET A 1 -0.76 10.06 9.61
N SER A 2 0.33 10.59 10.19
CA SER A 2 1.63 9.89 10.18
C SER A 2 1.52 8.51 10.86
N VAL A 3 2.23 7.50 10.36
CA VAL A 3 2.25 6.15 10.95
C VAL A 3 2.78 6.17 12.39
N LYS A 4 3.69 7.11 12.69
CA LYS A 4 4.25 7.35 14.02
C LYS A 4 3.29 8.07 14.98
N SER A 5 2.12 8.53 14.53
CA SER A 5 1.19 9.36 15.33
C SER A 5 0.67 8.70 16.62
N ILE A 6 0.76 7.37 16.74
CA ILE A 6 0.34 6.62 17.93
C ILE A 6 1.47 6.41 18.95
N PHE A 7 2.70 6.77 18.60
CA PHE A 7 3.89 6.59 19.43
C PHE A 7 4.10 7.77 20.37
N THR A 8 4.26 7.49 21.65
CA THR A 8 4.67 8.49 22.66
C THR A 8 6.13 8.24 23.04
N GLN A 9 7.02 9.11 22.59
CA GLN A 9 8.44 9.02 22.88
C GLN A 9 8.72 9.35 24.34
N THR A 10 9.59 8.55 24.96
CA THR A 10 10.10 8.78 26.32
C THR A 10 11.60 9.04 26.32
N HIS A 11 12.34 8.40 25.40
CA HIS A 11 13.78 8.57 25.24
C HIS A 11 14.11 8.71 23.77
N ALA A 12 15.02 9.63 23.46
CA ALA A 12 15.54 9.81 22.12
C ALA A 12 16.57 8.70 21.77
N PRO A 13 16.94 8.57 20.49
CA PRO A 13 18.08 7.76 20.09
C PRO A 13 19.36 8.20 20.80
N HIS A 14 20.29 7.26 20.95
CA HIS A 14 21.62 7.41 21.54
C HIS A 14 21.62 7.95 22.98
N GLN A 15 20.52 7.74 23.71
CA GLN A 15 20.34 8.20 25.07
C GLN A 15 20.52 7.04 26.06
N SER A 16 21.29 7.28 27.12
CA SER A 16 21.40 6.32 28.22
C SER A 16 20.21 6.47 29.17
N ARG A 17 19.58 5.35 29.54
CA ARG A 17 18.45 5.30 30.48
C ARG A 17 18.71 4.34 31.63
N LEU A 18 18.15 4.67 32.80
CA LEU A 18 18.10 3.75 33.92
C LEU A 18 16.94 2.77 33.73
N VAL A 19 17.25 1.48 33.73
CA VAL A 19 16.24 0.40 33.63
C VAL A 19 16.18 -0.33 34.98
N PRO A 20 15.02 -0.36 35.66
CA PRO A 20 14.88 -1.07 36.92
C PRO A 20 15.25 -2.55 36.78
N GLY A 21 16.19 -3.02 37.60
CA GLY A 21 16.70 -4.40 37.57
C GLY A 21 18.01 -4.58 36.81
N PHE A 22 18.60 -3.51 36.26
CA PHE A 22 19.96 -3.51 35.70
C PHE A 22 20.89 -2.65 36.54
N ASP A 23 22.09 -3.16 36.80
CA ASP A 23 23.13 -2.47 37.57
C ASP A 23 23.85 -1.37 36.78
N SER A 24 23.55 -1.24 35.48
CA SER A 24 24.14 -0.26 34.56
C SER A 24 23.09 0.42 33.69
N MET A 25 23.40 1.63 33.21
CA MET A 25 22.55 2.33 32.23
C MET A 25 22.46 1.53 30.93
N VAL A 26 21.26 1.45 30.35
CA VAL A 26 21.00 0.82 29.05
C VAL A 26 20.91 1.91 28.00
N ASN A 27 21.62 1.77 26.87
CA ASN A 27 21.59 2.72 25.77
C ASN A 27 20.41 2.41 24.83
N SER A 28 19.70 3.45 24.38
CA SER A 28 18.63 3.31 23.40
C SER A 28 19.10 2.94 21.99
N GLY A 29 20.39 3.06 21.69
CA GLY A 29 20.95 2.80 20.36
C GLY A 29 20.39 3.75 19.32
N ALA A 30 20.30 3.33 18.06
CA ALA A 30 19.67 4.10 16.97
C ALA A 30 18.12 4.04 17.00
N CYS A 31 17.53 3.89 18.19
CA CYS A 31 16.08 3.75 18.36
C CYS A 31 15.54 4.79 19.33
N SER A 32 14.41 5.40 18.97
CA SER A 32 13.58 6.12 19.91
C SER A 32 12.78 5.12 20.74
N ILE A 33 12.82 5.27 22.07
CA ILE A 33 12.08 4.38 23.00
C ILE A 33 10.86 5.10 23.52
N GLY A 34 9.74 4.40 23.55
CA GLY A 34 8.47 4.95 24.02
C GLY A 34 7.46 3.87 24.30
N PHE A 35 6.20 4.26 24.18
CA PHE A 35 5.07 3.36 24.34
C PHE A 35 3.94 3.74 23.39
N ILE A 36 3.05 2.79 23.17
CA ILE A 36 1.76 3.00 22.52
C ILE A 36 0.69 2.71 23.56
N LYS A 37 -0.22 3.65 23.74
CA LYS A 37 -1.28 3.57 24.75
C LYS A 37 -2.65 3.54 24.07
N GLY A 38 -3.40 2.49 24.35
CA GLY A 38 -4.85 2.45 24.16
C GLY A 38 -5.60 2.70 25.47
N ASP A 39 -6.92 2.60 25.42
CA ASP A 39 -7.78 2.87 26.57
C ASP A 39 -7.67 1.81 27.68
N TYR A 40 -7.29 0.58 27.33
CA TYR A 40 -7.23 -0.55 28.27
C TYR A 40 -5.84 -1.16 28.41
N ARG A 41 -4.96 -1.03 27.40
CA ARG A 41 -3.59 -1.56 27.46
C ARG A 41 -2.58 -0.55 26.93
N GLN A 42 -1.40 -0.55 27.54
CA GLN A 42 -0.21 0.12 27.05
C GLN A 42 0.86 -0.92 26.78
N ILE A 43 1.55 -0.80 25.66
CA ILE A 43 2.70 -1.63 25.31
C ILE A 43 3.93 -0.77 25.03
N ASN A 44 5.11 -1.34 25.27
CA ASN A 44 6.37 -0.68 24.93
C ASN A 44 6.52 -0.60 23.41
N ALA A 45 7.21 0.44 22.95
CA ALA A 45 7.43 0.63 21.52
C ALA A 45 8.81 1.20 21.18
N LEU A 46 9.31 0.85 20.00
CA LEU A 46 10.54 1.38 19.40
C LEU A 46 10.24 1.96 18.03
N VAL A 47 10.94 3.03 17.69
CA VAL A 47 10.98 3.58 16.33
C VAL A 47 12.43 3.75 15.94
N THR A 48 12.86 3.10 14.87
CA THR A 48 14.22 3.25 14.32
C THR A 48 14.39 4.63 13.67
N GLU A 49 15.63 5.08 13.50
CA GLU A 49 15.92 6.35 12.80
C GLU A 49 15.59 6.29 11.30
N ASP A 50 15.69 5.10 10.70
CA ASP A 50 15.49 4.86 9.27
C ASP A 50 14.01 4.59 8.89
N TYR A 51 13.06 4.81 9.81
CA TYR A 51 11.64 4.54 9.53
C TYR A 51 11.09 5.43 8.41
N THR A 52 10.17 4.87 7.63
CA THR A 52 9.42 5.59 6.59
C THR A 52 7.93 5.67 6.93
N GLU A 53 7.21 6.62 6.32
CA GLU A 53 5.74 6.73 6.45
C GLU A 53 4.97 5.58 5.78
N ASN A 54 5.66 4.71 5.03
CA ASN A 54 5.07 3.52 4.41
C ASN A 54 5.25 2.26 5.28
N ASP A 55 6.03 2.33 6.35
CA ASP A 55 6.28 1.17 7.20
C ASP A 55 5.03 0.78 7.98
N LEU A 56 4.94 -0.51 8.32
CA LEU A 56 3.94 -1.03 9.25
C LEU A 56 4.55 -1.23 10.63
N TRP A 57 3.69 -1.25 11.66
CA TRP A 57 4.11 -1.65 13.00
C TRP A 57 4.27 -3.17 13.06
N ARG A 58 5.42 -3.64 13.51
CA ARG A 58 5.65 -5.04 13.88
C ARG A 58 5.44 -5.21 15.38
N VAL A 59 4.46 -6.02 15.77
CA VAL A 59 4.19 -6.38 17.16
C VAL A 59 4.91 -7.69 17.47
N ILE A 60 5.90 -7.64 18.35
CA ILE A 60 6.69 -8.78 18.79
C ILE A 60 6.16 -9.27 20.13
N ASN A 61 5.78 -10.54 20.19
CA ASN A 61 5.44 -11.20 21.44
C ASN A 61 6.68 -11.86 22.05
N LEU A 62 6.97 -11.51 23.30
CA LEU A 62 8.07 -12.03 24.07
C LEU A 62 7.56 -12.95 25.18
N LYS A 63 8.17 -14.11 25.34
CA LYS A 63 7.92 -15.06 26.43
C LYS A 63 9.23 -15.39 27.13
N GLY A 64 9.23 -15.36 28.46
CA GLY A 64 10.40 -15.73 29.25
C GLY A 64 10.01 -16.09 30.68
N GLN A 65 10.96 -15.94 31.61
CA GLN A 65 10.76 -16.21 33.03
C GLN A 65 11.31 -15.09 33.90
N LYS A 66 10.54 -14.65 34.89
CA LYS A 66 11.00 -13.72 35.91
C LYS A 66 10.89 -14.40 37.28
N SER A 67 12.04 -14.63 37.91
CA SER A 67 12.12 -15.32 39.20
C SER A 67 11.41 -16.69 39.21
N GLY A 68 11.52 -17.46 38.12
CA GLY A 68 10.91 -18.78 37.97
C GLY A 68 9.41 -18.78 37.62
N ILE A 69 8.82 -17.61 37.39
CA ILE A 69 7.41 -17.46 36.96
C ILE A 69 7.40 -17.07 35.49
N GLU A 70 6.53 -17.70 34.68
CA GLU A 70 6.35 -17.32 33.28
C GLU A 70 5.95 -15.84 33.15
N ALA A 71 6.66 -15.12 32.28
CA ALA A 71 6.41 -13.72 31.98
C ALA A 71 6.20 -13.52 30.47
N TYR A 72 5.27 -12.63 30.14
CA TYR A 72 4.89 -12.30 28.77
C TYR A 72 4.88 -10.79 28.58
N ASP A 73 5.39 -10.34 27.44
CA ASP A 73 5.29 -8.94 27.03
C ASP A 73 5.05 -8.84 25.52
N SER A 74 4.50 -7.71 25.07
CA SER A 74 4.34 -7.40 23.65
C SER A 74 4.97 -6.04 23.39
N VAL A 75 5.83 -5.95 22.37
CA VAL A 75 6.56 -4.73 22.01
C VAL A 75 6.23 -4.37 20.57
N ALA A 76 5.93 -3.11 20.28
CA ALA A 76 5.69 -2.64 18.92
C ALA A 76 6.93 -1.94 18.35
N ILE A 77 7.35 -2.31 17.14
CA ILE A 77 8.52 -1.73 16.48
C ILE A 77 8.12 -1.17 15.13
N LEU A 78 8.57 0.04 14.83
CA LEU A 78 8.41 0.71 13.54
C LEU A 78 9.78 0.92 12.90
N GLY A 79 9.89 0.66 11.59
CA GLY A 79 11.11 0.84 10.81
C GLY A 79 12.17 -0.25 10.97
N ALA A 80 11.76 -1.46 11.39
CA ALA A 80 12.62 -2.63 11.27
C ALA A 80 12.75 -3.07 9.80
N ILE A 81 13.89 -3.66 9.45
CA ILE A 81 14.17 -4.12 8.07
C ILE A 81 13.31 -5.36 7.75
N ASP A 82 13.28 -6.31 8.68
CA ASP A 82 12.51 -7.55 8.58
C ASP A 82 12.06 -8.02 10.00
N ASP A 83 11.42 -9.19 10.06
CA ASP A 83 10.92 -9.77 11.31
C ASP A 83 12.05 -10.18 12.26
N GLN A 84 13.19 -10.65 11.73
CA GLN A 84 14.33 -11.04 12.54
C GLN A 84 14.95 -9.82 13.23
N HIS A 85 15.22 -8.76 12.48
CA HIS A 85 15.73 -7.50 12.99
C HIS A 85 14.77 -6.90 14.04
N ALA A 86 13.46 -6.95 13.80
CA ALA A 86 12.46 -6.54 14.78
C ALA A 86 12.56 -7.37 16.08
N GLY A 87 12.69 -8.69 15.97
CA GLY A 87 12.88 -9.59 17.11
C GLY A 87 14.14 -9.28 17.92
N GLU A 88 15.27 -9.06 17.24
CA GLU A 88 16.55 -8.72 17.87
C GLU A 88 16.48 -7.38 18.63
N LEU A 89 15.88 -6.35 18.04
CA LEU A 89 15.67 -5.05 18.69
C LEU A 89 14.78 -5.18 19.94
N ALA A 90 13.72 -5.99 19.89
CA ALA A 90 12.84 -6.25 21.02
C ALA A 90 13.57 -6.97 22.17
N ILE A 91 14.36 -8.01 21.84
CA ILE A 91 15.15 -8.74 22.83
C ILE A 91 16.19 -7.82 23.48
N LEU A 92 16.91 -7.05 22.65
CA LEU A 92 17.98 -6.17 23.11
C LEU A 92 17.48 -5.12 24.10
N GLN A 93 16.34 -4.50 23.82
CA GLN A 93 15.79 -3.42 24.65
C GLN A 93 14.88 -3.87 25.78
N PHE A 94 14.19 -5.02 25.62
CA PHE A 94 13.19 -5.47 26.59
C PHE A 94 13.30 -6.94 27.01
N GLY A 95 13.79 -7.83 26.15
CA GLY A 95 13.86 -9.27 26.43
C GLY A 95 14.80 -9.66 27.57
N ARG A 96 15.90 -8.91 27.78
CA ARG A 96 16.86 -9.17 28.87
C ARG A 96 16.28 -8.99 30.28
N MET A 97 15.08 -8.39 30.42
CA MET A 97 14.45 -8.17 31.73
C MET A 97 13.85 -9.43 32.36
N PHE A 98 13.64 -10.50 31.57
CA PHE A 98 13.01 -11.74 32.03
C PHE A 98 13.42 -12.94 31.16
N ASP A 99 14.66 -12.95 30.65
CA ASP A 99 15.20 -14.02 29.79
C ASP A 99 14.24 -14.42 28.66
N ALA A 100 13.75 -13.41 27.93
CA ALA A 100 12.70 -13.61 26.94
C ALA A 100 13.22 -14.10 25.59
N CYS A 101 12.45 -14.98 24.94
CA CYS A 101 12.55 -15.31 23.54
C CYS A 101 11.37 -14.75 22.75
N VAL A 102 11.58 -14.51 21.45
CA VAL A 102 10.52 -14.11 20.52
C VAL A 102 9.64 -15.32 20.21
N THR A 103 8.34 -15.12 20.27
CA THR A 103 7.34 -16.17 20.01
C THR A 103 6.52 -15.92 18.76
N ASP A 104 6.26 -14.66 18.42
CA ASP A 104 5.52 -14.27 17.22
C ASP A 104 5.92 -12.84 16.84
N VAL A 105 5.85 -12.54 15.55
CA VAL A 105 6.01 -11.21 14.97
C VAL A 105 4.81 -10.97 14.05
N ILE A 106 4.07 -9.90 14.32
CA ILE A 106 2.80 -9.62 13.64
C ILE A 106 2.82 -8.22 13.05
N GLU A 107 2.65 -8.11 11.73
CA GLU A 107 2.50 -6.83 11.06
C GLU A 107 1.08 -6.27 11.23
N THR A 108 0.99 -4.98 11.52
CA THR A 108 -0.26 -4.24 11.64
C THR A 108 -0.08 -2.78 11.30
N ASN A 109 -1.13 -2.18 10.73
CA ASN A 109 -1.18 -0.71 10.65
C ASN A 109 -1.42 -0.07 12.02
N GLN A 110 -1.13 1.23 12.12
CA GLN A 110 -1.22 2.02 13.35
C GLN A 110 -2.63 2.02 13.95
N PHE A 111 -3.66 1.95 13.10
CA PHE A 111 -5.04 2.03 13.53
C PHE A 111 -5.52 0.71 14.14
N GLY A 112 -5.19 -0.43 13.52
CA GLY A 112 -5.49 -1.76 14.03
C GLY A 112 -4.83 -2.01 15.39
N LEU A 113 -3.57 -1.61 15.54
CA LEU A 113 -2.87 -1.70 16.83
C LEU A 113 -3.53 -0.84 17.91
N LYS A 114 -3.84 0.43 17.60
CA LYS A 114 -4.51 1.32 18.55
C LYS A 114 -5.90 0.81 18.94
N ARG A 115 -6.68 0.34 17.97
CA ARG A 115 -8.01 -0.26 18.21
C ARG A 115 -7.90 -1.52 19.07
N HIS A 116 -6.88 -2.35 18.86
CA HIS A 116 -6.63 -3.52 19.71
C HIS A 116 -6.37 -3.09 21.16
N LEU A 117 -5.45 -2.17 21.40
CA LEU A 117 -5.08 -1.71 22.76
C LEU A 117 -6.22 -0.96 23.48
N SER A 118 -7.13 -0.35 22.72
CA SER A 118 -8.39 0.24 23.20
C SER A 118 -9.54 -0.75 23.31
N SER A 119 -9.33 -2.03 22.99
CA SER A 119 -10.39 -3.04 23.02
C SER A 119 -10.52 -3.66 24.40
N LYS A 120 -11.62 -3.40 25.10
CA LYS A 120 -11.91 -3.98 26.41
C LYS A 120 -11.91 -5.52 26.37
N GLN A 121 -12.53 -6.10 25.35
CA GLN A 121 -12.64 -7.57 25.17
C GLN A 121 -11.29 -8.28 25.17
N PHE A 122 -10.24 -7.67 24.61
CA PHE A 122 -8.93 -8.29 24.48
C PHE A 122 -8.00 -7.98 25.66
N ASN A 123 -8.23 -6.88 26.38
CA ASN A 123 -7.28 -6.34 27.36
C ASN A 123 -7.79 -6.31 28.81
N LEU A 124 -8.93 -6.95 29.09
CA LEU A 124 -9.51 -7.03 30.45
C LEU A 124 -8.70 -7.89 31.43
N SER A 125 -7.96 -8.89 30.95
CA SER A 125 -7.35 -9.95 31.78
C SER A 125 -5.84 -10.03 31.60
N GLY A 126 -5.11 -9.10 32.23
CA GLY A 126 -3.64 -9.12 32.33
C GLY A 126 -2.89 -9.11 30.99
N SER A 127 -1.55 -9.13 31.05
CA SER A 127 -0.69 -9.07 29.86
C SER A 127 -0.62 -10.44 29.17
N LYS A 128 -1.59 -10.73 28.28
CA LYS A 128 -1.52 -11.87 27.35
C LYS A 128 -0.82 -11.46 26.05
N PRO A 129 -0.10 -12.38 25.37
CA PRO A 129 0.45 -12.09 24.06
C PRO A 129 -0.66 -11.71 23.07
N ILE A 130 -0.42 -10.67 22.27
CA ILE A 130 -1.37 -10.18 21.26
C ILE A 130 -1.44 -11.23 20.15
N GLN A 131 -2.61 -11.76 19.85
CA GLN A 131 -2.76 -12.82 18.85
C GLN A 131 -2.88 -12.22 17.44
N ARG A 132 -2.28 -12.88 16.45
CA ARG A 132 -2.30 -12.44 15.04
C ARG A 132 -3.71 -12.13 14.52
N TRP A 133 -4.64 -13.08 14.70
CA TRP A 133 -6.03 -12.93 14.27
C TRP A 133 -6.75 -11.73 14.93
N GLN A 134 -6.33 -11.29 16.13
CA GLN A 134 -6.93 -10.12 16.78
C GLN A 134 -6.53 -8.83 16.08
N LEU A 135 -5.27 -8.74 15.63
CA LEU A 135 -4.80 -7.59 14.85
C LEU A 135 -5.38 -7.63 13.45
N GLU A 136 -5.31 -8.76 12.73
CA GLU A 136 -5.92 -8.91 11.39
C GLU A 136 -7.39 -8.51 11.38
N LYS A 137 -8.19 -8.99 12.34
CA LYS A 137 -9.61 -8.64 12.48
C LYS A 137 -9.84 -7.14 12.73
N LEU A 138 -8.87 -6.47 13.36
CA LEU A 138 -8.97 -5.05 13.69
C LEU A 138 -8.23 -4.17 12.68
N GLN A 139 -7.59 -4.71 11.65
CA GLN A 139 -7.02 -3.91 10.58
C GLN A 139 -8.11 -3.53 9.58
N ASN A 140 -8.08 -2.30 9.07
CA ASN A 140 -8.94 -1.81 7.96
C ASN A 140 -10.45 -2.03 8.13
N VAL A 141 -10.92 -2.10 9.38
CA VAL A 141 -12.33 -2.34 9.69
C VAL A 141 -13.21 -1.18 9.24
N ILE A 142 -14.37 -1.51 8.66
CA ILE A 142 -15.37 -0.52 8.25
C ILE A 142 -16.22 -0.05 9.44
N ALA A 143 -16.66 -0.97 10.30
CA ALA A 143 -17.43 -0.70 11.53
C ALA A 143 -17.08 -1.75 12.60
N ALA A 144 -17.10 -1.38 13.89
CA ALA A 144 -16.77 -2.29 14.99
C ALA A 144 -17.78 -3.45 15.14
N GLU A 145 -19.07 -3.18 14.93
CA GLU A 145 -20.08 -4.22 14.73
C GLU A 145 -20.22 -4.52 13.24
N THR A 146 -20.17 -5.80 12.85
CA THR A 146 -20.35 -6.19 11.45
C THR A 146 -21.75 -5.78 10.97
N PRO A 147 -21.88 -4.95 9.91
CA PRO A 147 -23.17 -4.53 9.42
C PRO A 147 -23.97 -5.73 8.89
N GLN A 148 -25.26 -5.80 9.25
CA GLN A 148 -26.20 -6.84 8.80
C GLN A 148 -27.49 -6.17 8.35
N TRP A 149 -28.03 -6.62 7.21
CA TRP A 149 -29.21 -6.02 6.58
C TRP A 149 -30.21 -7.09 6.13
N ASP A 150 -31.50 -6.84 6.34
CA ASP A 150 -32.63 -7.58 5.79
C ASP A 150 -33.34 -6.68 4.76
N GLY A 151 -33.15 -6.96 3.46
CA GLY A 151 -33.56 -6.05 2.40
C GLY A 151 -32.95 -4.65 2.59
N ILE A 152 -33.78 -3.62 2.73
CA ILE A 152 -33.36 -2.23 2.99
C ILE A 152 -33.31 -1.86 4.49
N SER A 153 -33.65 -2.79 5.37
CA SER A 153 -33.69 -2.60 6.81
C SER A 153 -32.38 -3.06 7.44
N LEU A 154 -31.80 -2.22 8.29
CA LEU A 154 -30.60 -2.61 9.03
C LEU A 154 -31.04 -3.53 10.19
N VAL A 155 -30.33 -4.63 10.40
CA VAL A 155 -30.57 -5.59 11.50
C VAL A 155 -29.52 -5.42 12.59
N SER A 156 -28.26 -5.17 12.22
CA SER A 156 -27.18 -4.77 13.13
C SER A 156 -27.41 -3.37 13.71
N HIS A 157 -26.61 -2.96 14.70
CA HIS A 157 -26.64 -1.60 15.28
C HIS A 157 -28.03 -1.19 15.76
N ASP A 158 -28.80 -2.14 16.31
CA ASP A 158 -30.20 -1.98 16.73
C ASP A 158 -31.14 -1.45 15.61
N GLY A 159 -30.80 -1.72 14.35
CA GLY A 159 -31.52 -1.23 13.18
C GLY A 159 -31.40 0.26 12.89
N ASP A 160 -30.57 0.98 13.66
CA ASP A 160 -30.34 2.41 13.49
C ASP A 160 -29.10 2.67 12.62
N THR A 161 -29.37 3.31 11.49
CA THR A 161 -28.35 3.62 10.48
C THR A 161 -27.51 4.84 10.88
N ALA A 162 -27.99 5.69 11.80
CA ALA A 162 -27.18 6.73 12.42
C ALA A 162 -26.14 6.14 13.38
N LYS A 163 -26.42 5.01 14.02
CA LYS A 163 -25.46 4.25 14.82
C LYS A 163 -24.41 3.59 13.93
N LEU A 164 -24.82 2.97 12.82
CA LEU A 164 -23.88 2.45 11.81
C LEU A 164 -22.96 3.56 11.29
N LEU A 165 -23.48 4.72 10.88
CA LEU A 165 -22.66 5.83 10.41
C LEU A 165 -21.73 6.38 11.50
N LEU A 166 -22.18 6.39 12.76
CA LEU A 166 -21.31 6.79 13.88
C LEU A 166 -20.18 5.78 14.10
N ASP A 167 -20.47 4.48 13.99
CA ASP A 167 -19.45 3.42 14.11
C ASP A 167 -18.46 3.49 12.94
N MET A 168 -18.95 3.64 11.71
CA MET A 168 -18.11 3.86 10.53
C MET A 168 -17.22 5.08 10.68
N GLN A 169 -17.77 6.19 11.18
CA GLN A 169 -16.99 7.40 11.45
C GLN A 169 -15.90 7.19 12.52
N ARG A 170 -16.18 6.39 13.56
CA ARG A 170 -15.19 6.09 14.61
C ARG A 170 -14.05 5.22 14.11
N ASN A 171 -14.30 4.42 13.08
CA ASN A 171 -13.31 3.56 12.42
C ASN A 171 -12.86 4.13 11.06
N ASP A 172 -13.16 5.41 10.79
CA ASP A 172 -12.70 6.11 9.61
C ASP A 172 -11.33 6.73 9.83
N ASP A 173 -10.33 5.85 9.86
CA ASP A 173 -8.91 6.13 10.12
C ASP A 173 -8.34 7.33 9.33
N HIS A 174 -8.87 7.57 8.13
CA HIS A 174 -8.41 8.62 7.21
C HIS A 174 -9.39 9.79 7.08
N SER A 175 -10.51 9.78 7.83
CA SER A 175 -11.59 10.78 7.71
C SER A 175 -12.15 10.93 6.29
N GLN A 176 -12.07 9.87 5.50
CA GLN A 176 -12.46 9.84 4.09
C GLN A 176 -13.96 9.90 3.88
N LEU A 177 -14.75 9.35 4.81
CA LEU A 177 -16.22 9.35 4.78
C LEU A 177 -16.79 10.77 4.81
N LEU A 178 -16.06 11.70 5.42
CA LEU A 178 -16.51 13.08 5.63
C LEU A 178 -15.72 14.09 4.77
N SER A 179 -14.68 13.62 4.08
CA SER A 179 -13.92 14.39 3.12
C SER A 179 -14.70 14.57 1.82
N LYS A 180 -14.58 15.75 1.18
CA LYS A 180 -15.10 15.94 -0.17
C LYS A 180 -14.26 15.10 -1.11
N PHE A 181 -14.91 14.43 -2.05
CA PHE A 181 -14.21 13.74 -3.11
C PHE A 181 -13.66 14.73 -4.13
N ASP A 182 -12.37 14.60 -4.44
CA ASP A 182 -11.65 15.53 -5.34
C ASP A 182 -11.65 15.07 -6.81
N GLY A 183 -12.47 14.06 -7.15
CA GLY A 183 -12.66 13.57 -8.51
C GLY A 183 -12.02 12.22 -8.79
N LEU A 184 -12.48 11.60 -9.89
CA LEU A 184 -12.02 10.29 -10.35
C LEU A 184 -10.48 10.19 -10.47
N PRO A 185 -9.75 11.14 -11.08
CA PRO A 185 -8.29 11.01 -11.25
C PRO A 185 -7.52 10.84 -9.93
N THR A 186 -7.90 11.58 -8.89
CA THR A 186 -7.27 11.53 -7.55
C THR A 186 -7.55 10.19 -6.87
N LEU A 187 -8.76 9.66 -7.04
CA LEU A 187 -9.12 8.34 -6.53
C LEU A 187 -8.32 7.23 -7.24
N LEU A 188 -8.20 7.29 -8.57
CA LEU A 188 -7.45 6.29 -9.33
C LEU A 188 -5.98 6.23 -8.91
N SER A 189 -5.40 7.38 -8.58
CA SER A 189 -4.03 7.47 -8.05
C SER A 189 -3.89 6.89 -6.63
N SER A 190 -4.93 6.96 -5.79
CA SER A 190 -4.84 6.55 -4.37
C SER A 190 -5.12 5.06 -4.13
N LEU A 191 -5.62 4.35 -5.15
CA LEU A 191 -6.09 2.97 -5.03
C LEU A 191 -4.98 1.90 -5.08
N GLU A 192 -3.70 2.21 -4.83
CA GLU A 192 -2.51 1.33 -4.93
C GLU A 192 -2.55 -0.07 -4.25
N VAL A 193 -3.53 -0.96 -4.46
CA VAL A 193 -3.76 -2.13 -3.58
C VAL A 193 -3.86 -3.51 -4.25
N GLU A 194 -3.09 -4.45 -3.67
CA GLU A 194 -2.96 -5.87 -4.00
C GLU A 194 -4.11 -6.69 -3.42
N GLU A 195 -4.45 -7.72 -4.20
CA GLU A 195 -5.26 -8.92 -4.01
C GLU A 195 -6.64 -8.90 -3.34
N ALA A 196 -7.40 -9.88 -3.84
CA ALA A 196 -8.83 -9.92 -4.04
C ALA A 196 -9.55 -10.55 -2.85
N HIS A 197 -10.88 -10.38 -2.84
CA HIS A 197 -11.93 -11.38 -2.53
C HIS A 197 -13.26 -10.61 -2.55
N TYR A 198 -14.01 -10.48 -3.67
CA TYR A 198 -15.44 -10.13 -3.61
C TYR A 198 -16.29 -10.69 -4.78
N ASP A 199 -17.47 -11.22 -4.42
CA ASP A 199 -18.61 -11.45 -5.32
C ASP A 199 -19.30 -10.11 -5.61
N SER A 200 -19.90 -9.98 -6.79
CA SER A 200 -19.95 -8.72 -7.52
C SER A 200 -21.27 -8.46 -8.26
N ILE A 201 -21.52 -7.19 -8.60
CA ILE A 201 -22.38 -6.85 -9.73
C ILE A 201 -21.61 -7.25 -11.00
N ILE A 202 -22.11 -8.27 -11.70
CA ILE A 202 -21.57 -8.71 -12.98
C ILE A 202 -22.38 -8.05 -14.10
N VAL A 203 -21.70 -7.34 -15.01
CA VAL A 203 -22.33 -6.66 -16.14
C VAL A 203 -21.44 -6.74 -17.35
N ASP A 204 -21.98 -7.04 -18.52
CA ASP A 204 -21.22 -6.87 -19.76
C ASP A 204 -21.00 -5.38 -20.05
N TYR A 205 -19.84 -5.03 -20.59
CA TYR A 205 -19.48 -3.62 -20.77
C TYR A 205 -20.51 -2.83 -21.60
N GLN A 206 -21.08 -3.44 -22.65
CA GLN A 206 -22.17 -2.85 -23.45
C GLN A 206 -23.44 -2.51 -22.65
N HIS A 207 -23.69 -3.22 -21.55
CA HIS A 207 -24.86 -3.04 -20.69
C HIS A 207 -24.55 -2.16 -19.47
N LEU A 208 -23.31 -1.66 -19.33
CA LEU A 208 -22.91 -0.83 -18.20
C LEU A 208 -23.73 0.47 -18.12
N GLU A 209 -23.99 1.11 -19.27
CA GLU A 209 -24.83 2.30 -19.34
C GLU A 209 -26.29 2.00 -18.93
N GLN A 210 -26.81 0.84 -19.34
CA GLN A 210 -28.16 0.41 -18.95
C GLN A 210 -28.23 0.11 -17.46
N LEU A 211 -27.24 -0.58 -16.89
CA LEU A 211 -27.15 -0.80 -15.45
C LEU A 211 -27.07 0.54 -14.71
N SER A 212 -26.25 1.46 -15.21
CA SER A 212 -26.11 2.80 -14.65
C SER A 212 -27.47 3.53 -14.60
N ALA A 213 -28.25 3.45 -15.67
CA ALA A 213 -29.59 4.02 -15.77
C ALA A 213 -30.60 3.32 -14.84
N ILE A 214 -30.57 1.99 -14.74
CA ILE A 214 -31.43 1.22 -13.81
C ILE A 214 -31.12 1.59 -12.36
N LEU A 215 -29.83 1.65 -12.01
CA LEU A 215 -29.39 2.02 -10.67
C LEU A 215 -29.74 3.49 -10.37
N HIS A 216 -29.55 4.40 -11.32
CA HIS A 216 -29.96 5.79 -11.20
C HIS A 216 -31.47 5.90 -10.97
N HIS A 217 -32.29 5.23 -11.78
CA HIS A 217 -33.74 5.24 -11.64
C HIS A 217 -34.18 4.65 -10.28
N ALA A 218 -33.56 3.55 -9.85
CA ALA A 218 -33.81 2.96 -8.55
C ALA A 218 -33.45 3.93 -7.41
N MET A 219 -32.30 4.62 -7.48
CA MET A 219 -31.90 5.63 -6.49
C MET A 219 -32.84 6.84 -6.50
N ASP A 220 -33.32 7.28 -7.66
CA ASP A 220 -34.24 8.41 -7.77
C ASP A 220 -35.61 8.12 -7.13
N GLN A 221 -36.05 6.85 -7.11
CA GLN A 221 -37.25 6.47 -6.35
C GLN A 221 -37.11 6.74 -4.83
N PHE A 222 -35.88 6.74 -4.31
CA PHE A 222 -35.55 7.05 -2.92
C PHE A 222 -35.14 8.52 -2.69
N SER A 223 -35.12 9.37 -3.73
CA SER A 223 -34.69 10.78 -3.66
C SER A 223 -35.74 11.73 -3.06
N LYS A 224 -36.99 11.26 -2.90
CA LYS A 224 -38.14 12.08 -2.47
C LYS A 224 -37.96 12.78 -1.12
N THR A 225 -37.14 12.24 -0.21
CA THR A 225 -36.95 12.75 1.16
C THR A 225 -35.52 13.19 1.44
N GLY A 226 -34.66 13.26 0.42
CA GLY A 226 -33.21 13.38 0.63
C GLY A 226 -32.44 14.06 -0.49
N VAL A 227 -31.16 13.74 -0.53
CA VAL A 227 -30.14 14.27 -1.42
C VAL A 227 -30.38 13.77 -2.85
N LYS A 228 -30.21 14.60 -3.88
CA LYS A 228 -30.49 14.17 -5.26
C LYS A 228 -29.20 13.84 -6.01
N VAL A 229 -29.26 12.82 -6.86
CA VAL A 229 -28.19 12.55 -7.83
C VAL A 229 -28.23 13.64 -8.90
N ILE A 230 -27.15 14.38 -9.07
CA ILE A 230 -27.00 15.41 -10.10
C ILE A 230 -26.45 14.80 -11.39
N ASN A 231 -25.41 13.98 -11.25
CA ASN A 231 -24.62 13.54 -12.39
C ASN A 231 -24.16 12.10 -12.21
N VAL A 232 -23.97 11.41 -13.33
CA VAL A 232 -23.37 10.08 -13.38
C VAL A 232 -22.24 10.14 -14.40
N THR A 233 -21.03 9.78 -13.98
CA THR A 233 -19.84 9.83 -14.81
C THR A 233 -19.21 8.45 -14.91
N GLU A 234 -19.01 8.00 -16.13
CA GLU A 234 -18.20 6.81 -16.43
C GLU A 234 -16.77 7.26 -16.75
N SER A 235 -15.78 6.63 -16.11
CA SER A 235 -14.38 6.86 -16.45
C SER A 235 -14.02 6.14 -17.74
N LYS A 236 -13.06 6.67 -18.49
CA LYS A 236 -12.39 5.88 -19.54
C LYS A 236 -11.74 4.62 -18.93
N PRO A 237 -11.72 3.48 -19.63
CA PRO A 237 -10.99 2.30 -19.18
C PRO A 237 -9.55 2.65 -18.79
N PHE A 238 -9.14 2.25 -17.59
CA PHE A 238 -7.81 2.48 -17.08
C PHE A 238 -7.23 1.18 -16.52
N LYS A 239 -5.90 1.06 -16.56
CA LYS A 239 -5.22 -0.14 -16.05
C LYS A 239 -4.72 0.15 -14.65
N HIS A 240 -5.05 -0.73 -13.71
CA HIS A 240 -4.54 -0.67 -12.35
C HIS A 240 -4.18 -2.09 -11.90
N LYS A 241 -2.94 -2.26 -11.42
CA LYS A 241 -2.34 -3.56 -11.03
C LYS A 241 -2.54 -4.69 -12.04
N LYS A 242 -2.21 -4.37 -13.29
CA LYS A 242 -2.32 -5.25 -14.47
C LYS A 242 -3.77 -5.61 -14.87
N VAL A 243 -4.79 -5.15 -14.17
CA VAL A 243 -6.20 -5.40 -14.50
C VAL A 243 -6.81 -4.16 -15.15
N LEU A 244 -7.61 -4.34 -16.20
CA LEU A 244 -8.39 -3.25 -16.78
C LEU A 244 -9.64 -2.98 -15.94
N GLN A 245 -9.88 -1.71 -15.65
CA GLN A 245 -10.92 -1.26 -14.75
C GLN A 245 -11.71 -0.09 -15.35
N ILE A 246 -12.93 0.06 -14.84
CA ILE A 246 -13.85 1.16 -15.15
C ILE A 246 -14.50 1.61 -13.84
N ALA A 247 -14.58 2.92 -13.62
CA ALA A 247 -15.24 3.53 -12.50
C ALA A 247 -16.54 4.20 -12.95
N LEU A 248 -17.60 4.02 -12.16
CA LEU A 248 -18.89 4.67 -12.33
C LEU A 248 -19.19 5.52 -11.09
N THR A 249 -19.17 6.85 -11.24
CA THR A 249 -19.34 7.81 -10.13
C THR A 249 -20.67 8.55 -10.24
N TYR A 250 -21.40 8.58 -9.13
CA TYR A 250 -22.66 9.29 -8.92
C TYR A 250 -22.42 10.48 -8.00
N ASP A 251 -22.63 11.70 -8.51
CA ASP A 251 -22.49 12.94 -7.75
C ASP A 251 -23.83 13.40 -7.20
N PHE A 252 -23.82 13.89 -5.97
CA PHE A 252 -25.02 14.33 -5.26
C PHE A 252 -25.06 15.84 -5.03
N ASP A 253 -26.26 16.39 -4.83
CA ASP A 253 -26.50 17.83 -4.70
C ASP A 253 -25.94 18.50 -3.45
N ASP A 254 -25.59 17.71 -2.45
CA ASP A 254 -24.86 18.19 -1.27
C ASP A 254 -23.33 18.10 -1.41
N GLY A 255 -22.83 17.66 -2.57
CA GLY A 255 -21.41 17.50 -2.88
C GLY A 255 -20.80 16.19 -2.38
N GLN A 256 -21.61 15.27 -1.82
CA GLN A 256 -21.18 13.89 -1.61
C GLN A 256 -21.13 13.14 -2.94
N ASN A 257 -20.43 12.01 -2.95
CA ASN A 257 -20.50 11.10 -4.07
C ASN A 257 -20.39 9.63 -3.70
N PHE A 258 -20.67 8.82 -4.71
CA PHE A 258 -20.69 7.37 -4.62
C PHE A 258 -20.04 6.80 -5.88
N THR A 259 -19.05 5.92 -5.75
CA THR A 259 -18.31 5.35 -6.88
C THR A 259 -18.29 3.84 -6.82
N ILE A 260 -18.67 3.17 -7.91
CA ILE A 260 -18.52 1.72 -8.08
C ILE A 260 -17.34 1.48 -9.02
N LEU A 261 -16.41 0.62 -8.60
CA LEU A 261 -15.27 0.18 -9.39
C LEU A 261 -15.53 -1.22 -9.93
N PHE A 262 -15.46 -1.32 -11.26
CA PHE A 262 -15.58 -2.56 -12.01
C PHE A 262 -14.22 -2.96 -12.57
N HIS A 263 -13.95 -4.26 -12.63
CA HIS A 263 -12.76 -4.79 -13.29
C HIS A 263 -13.12 -5.90 -14.28
N LYS A 264 -12.33 -6.02 -15.34
CA LYS A 264 -12.35 -7.19 -16.22
C LYS A 264 -11.54 -8.31 -15.52
N PRO A 265 -12.05 -9.54 -15.37
CA PRO A 265 -11.33 -10.61 -14.69
C PRO A 265 -10.04 -11.04 -15.41
N ASP A 266 -9.98 -10.88 -16.73
CA ASP A 266 -8.79 -11.19 -17.53
C ASP A 266 -7.68 -10.12 -17.38
N ARG A 267 -6.61 -10.52 -16.69
CA ARG A 267 -5.42 -9.70 -16.37
C ARG A 267 -4.51 -9.44 -17.58
N PHE A 268 -4.67 -10.16 -18.69
CA PHE A 268 -3.81 -10.03 -19.87
C PHE A 268 -4.43 -9.14 -20.96
N SER A 269 -5.73 -8.89 -20.87
CA SER A 269 -6.43 -7.98 -21.78
C SER A 269 -5.77 -6.59 -21.86
N LYS A 270 -5.58 -6.10 -23.09
CA LYS A 270 -5.09 -4.74 -23.37
C LYS A 270 -6.23 -3.74 -23.60
N LYS A 271 -7.44 -4.23 -23.86
CA LYS A 271 -8.66 -3.43 -24.08
C LYS A 271 -9.88 -4.14 -23.49
N ILE A 272 -10.90 -3.35 -23.15
CA ILE A 272 -12.24 -3.83 -22.81
C ILE A 272 -13.08 -3.72 -24.09
N SER A 273 -13.58 -4.85 -24.56
CA SER A 273 -14.54 -4.98 -25.65
C SER A 273 -15.97 -4.92 -25.11
N SER A 274 -16.93 -4.64 -25.98
CA SER A 274 -18.34 -4.48 -25.60
C SER A 274 -18.97 -5.73 -24.96
N ALA A 275 -18.51 -6.92 -25.34
CA ALA A 275 -19.01 -8.19 -24.82
C ALA A 275 -18.30 -8.67 -23.54
N ASP A 276 -17.30 -7.95 -23.06
CA ASP A 276 -16.56 -8.36 -21.87
C ASP A 276 -17.39 -8.16 -20.60
N SER A 277 -17.47 -9.20 -19.79
CA SER A 277 -18.09 -9.12 -18.47
C SER A 277 -17.16 -8.40 -17.47
N LEU A 278 -17.74 -7.45 -16.75
CA LEU A 278 -17.12 -6.64 -15.72
C LEU A 278 -17.69 -7.01 -14.36
N ILE A 279 -16.82 -7.06 -13.36
CA ILE A 279 -17.10 -7.50 -12.00
C ILE A 279 -16.88 -6.29 -11.08
N SER A 280 -17.91 -5.84 -10.36
CA SER A 280 -17.73 -4.83 -9.32
C SER A 280 -16.97 -5.41 -8.13
N TRP A 281 -15.83 -4.83 -7.75
CA TRP A 281 -15.03 -5.34 -6.63
C TRP A 281 -14.97 -4.35 -5.46
N LYS A 282 -15.28 -3.08 -5.70
CA LYS A 282 -15.17 -2.03 -4.69
C LYS A 282 -16.20 -0.93 -4.89
N ILE A 283 -16.81 -0.54 -3.78
CA ILE A 283 -17.81 0.51 -3.71
C ILE A 283 -17.40 1.54 -2.67
N LEU A 284 -17.31 2.79 -3.11
CA LEU A 284 -16.82 3.91 -2.35
C LEU A 284 -17.92 4.92 -2.11
N MET A 285 -17.95 5.49 -0.91
CA MET A 285 -18.69 6.71 -0.61
C MET A 285 -17.70 7.79 -0.23
N ASN A 286 -17.74 8.91 -0.97
CA ASN A 286 -16.65 9.87 -0.99
C ASN A 286 -15.34 9.13 -1.33
N ASN A 287 -14.37 9.07 -0.41
CA ASN A 287 -13.12 8.33 -0.59
C ASN A 287 -13.04 7.02 0.22
N ARG A 288 -14.10 6.66 0.95
CA ARG A 288 -14.07 5.52 1.88
C ARG A 288 -14.71 4.29 1.24
N ASP A 289 -14.03 3.15 1.34
CA ASP A 289 -14.61 1.86 0.98
C ASP A 289 -15.73 1.47 1.94
N ILE A 290 -16.92 1.28 1.37
CA ILE A 290 -18.15 0.92 2.08
C ILE A 290 -18.72 -0.41 1.57
N THR A 291 -18.00 -1.16 0.72
CA THR A 291 -18.48 -2.38 0.06
C THR A 291 -19.12 -3.33 1.07
N ALA A 292 -18.37 -3.70 2.12
CA ALA A 292 -18.89 -4.63 3.13
C ALA A 292 -20.02 -4.05 4.00
N ALA A 293 -20.21 -2.73 4.04
CA ALA A 293 -21.30 -2.10 4.77
C ALA A 293 -22.64 -2.22 4.04
N ILE A 294 -22.66 -2.15 2.70
CA ILE A 294 -23.88 -2.21 1.89
C ILE A 294 -24.13 -3.58 1.25
N GLN A 295 -23.07 -4.37 1.07
CA GLN A 295 -23.10 -5.75 0.57
C GLN A 295 -22.46 -6.69 1.60
N PRO A 296 -23.11 -6.94 2.75
CA PRO A 296 -22.69 -8.01 3.64
C PRO A 296 -22.72 -9.35 2.89
N ASN A 297 -21.82 -10.27 3.24
CA ASN A 297 -21.65 -11.58 2.60
C ASN A 297 -21.42 -11.49 1.08
N GLN A 298 -20.58 -10.55 0.64
CA GLN A 298 -20.13 -10.47 -0.75
C GLN A 298 -21.25 -10.14 -1.75
N GLY A 299 -22.43 -9.69 -1.32
CA GLY A 299 -23.47 -9.24 -2.23
C GLY A 299 -24.30 -10.34 -2.90
N GLU A 300 -24.15 -11.59 -2.47
CA GLU A 300 -24.92 -12.73 -3.00
C GLU A 300 -26.44 -12.46 -2.93
N GLY A 301 -27.11 -12.55 -4.08
CA GLY A 301 -28.57 -12.45 -4.18
C GLY A 301 -29.18 -11.05 -3.92
N ILE A 302 -28.38 -9.97 -3.88
CA ILE A 302 -28.91 -8.62 -3.65
C ILE A 302 -29.48 -8.03 -4.95
N SER A 303 -30.74 -7.61 -4.93
CA SER A 303 -31.35 -6.90 -6.06
C SER A 303 -30.90 -5.44 -6.15
N ILE A 304 -30.76 -4.92 -7.37
CA ILE A 304 -30.34 -3.53 -7.64
C ILE A 304 -31.18 -2.48 -6.88
N PRO A 305 -32.52 -2.61 -6.77
CA PRO A 305 -33.32 -1.67 -5.98
C PRO A 305 -32.99 -1.69 -4.48
N VAL A 306 -32.68 -2.86 -3.92
CA VAL A 306 -32.28 -2.99 -2.51
C VAL A 306 -30.92 -2.35 -2.28
N LEU A 307 -29.96 -2.59 -3.18
CA LEU A 307 -28.65 -1.95 -3.14
C LEU A 307 -28.77 -0.42 -3.23
N ALA A 308 -29.53 0.10 -4.21
CA ALA A 308 -29.82 1.52 -4.37
C ALA A 308 -30.44 2.13 -3.10
N GLY A 309 -31.40 1.44 -2.48
CA GLY A 309 -32.02 1.87 -1.23
C GLY A 309 -31.02 1.94 -0.06
N ARG A 310 -30.13 0.95 0.07
CA ARG A 310 -29.07 0.94 1.10
C ARG A 310 -28.10 2.11 0.92
N ILE A 311 -27.64 2.34 -0.31
CA ILE A 311 -26.75 3.46 -0.67
C ILE A 311 -27.41 4.78 -0.31
N MET A 312 -28.63 4.99 -0.78
CA MET A 312 -29.35 6.25 -0.60
C MET A 312 -29.64 6.54 0.88
N LYS A 313 -29.93 5.51 1.67
CA LYS A 313 -30.13 5.63 3.12
C LYS A 313 -28.86 6.12 3.83
N LEU A 314 -27.69 5.59 3.49
CA LEU A 314 -26.41 6.03 4.07
C LEU A 314 -26.07 7.47 3.66
N ILE A 315 -26.24 7.82 2.39
CA ILE A 315 -25.94 9.16 1.86
C ILE A 315 -26.81 10.23 2.52
N ASN A 316 -28.12 10.00 2.60
CA ASN A 316 -29.05 10.92 3.21
C ASN A 316 -28.73 11.20 4.68
N GLN A 317 -28.31 10.17 5.41
CA GLN A 317 -27.96 10.33 6.82
C GLN A 317 -26.60 10.96 7.05
N ASN A 318 -25.65 10.79 6.13
CA ASN A 318 -24.36 11.45 6.22
C ASN A 318 -24.42 12.94 5.81
N SER A 319 -25.40 13.34 4.99
CA SER A 319 -25.50 14.70 4.40
C SER A 319 -25.30 15.85 5.41
N ASN A 320 -26.04 15.82 6.53
CA ASN A 320 -25.93 16.87 7.55
C ASN A 320 -24.56 16.90 8.25
N ARG A 321 -23.89 15.74 8.40
CA ARG A 321 -22.53 15.66 8.95
C ARG A 321 -21.52 16.17 7.95
N PHE A 322 -21.65 15.73 6.69
CA PHE A 322 -20.81 16.14 5.58
C PHE A 322 -20.82 17.66 5.39
N LYS A 323 -21.99 18.28 5.25
CA LYS A 323 -22.12 19.75 5.08
C LYS A 323 -21.44 20.54 6.19
N ARG A 324 -21.64 20.15 7.46
CA ARG A 324 -21.02 20.81 8.62
C ARG A 324 -19.50 20.69 8.60
N LEU A 325 -18.97 19.53 8.22
CA LEU A 325 -17.52 19.30 8.16
C LEU A 325 -16.87 19.97 6.96
N GLN A 326 -17.56 20.06 5.82
CA GLN A 326 -17.10 20.86 4.69
C GLN A 326 -17.03 22.34 5.04
N ALA A 327 -18.04 22.88 5.73
CA ALA A 327 -18.01 24.27 6.20
C ALA A 327 -16.83 24.51 7.15
N LYS A 328 -16.60 23.61 8.11
CA LYS A 328 -15.46 23.69 9.04
C LYS A 328 -14.11 23.53 8.34
N LYS A 329 -14.01 22.67 7.31
CA LYS A 329 -12.79 22.50 6.50
C LYS A 329 -12.51 23.77 5.70
N ALA A 330 -13.52 24.38 5.10
CA ALA A 330 -13.40 25.65 4.38
C ALA A 330 -12.97 26.80 5.30
N GLU A 331 -13.54 26.88 6.51
CA GLU A 331 -13.14 27.86 7.53
C GLU A 331 -11.66 27.69 7.91
N LYS A 332 -11.23 26.45 8.20
CA LYS A 332 -9.83 26.15 8.50
C LYS A 332 -8.89 26.45 7.33
N ALA A 333 -9.29 26.11 6.11
CA ALA A 333 -8.50 26.39 4.92
C ALA A 333 -8.32 27.90 4.70
N LYS A 334 -9.38 28.69 4.93
CA LYS A 334 -9.30 30.15 4.90
C LYS A 334 -8.37 30.70 5.97
N ALA A 335 -8.48 30.23 7.21
CA ALA A 335 -7.61 30.64 8.30
C ALA A 335 -6.14 30.28 8.06
N LEU A 336 -5.88 29.12 7.45
CA LEU A 336 -4.55 28.70 7.05
C LEU A 336 -3.97 29.62 5.96
N ALA A 337 -4.73 29.89 4.90
CA ALA A 337 -4.30 30.81 3.85
C ALA A 337 -4.03 32.24 4.38
N GLU A 338 -4.84 32.73 5.32
CA GLU A 338 -4.63 34.02 5.97
C GLU A 338 -3.35 34.02 6.84
N ALA A 339 -3.10 32.93 7.56
CA ALA A 339 -1.88 32.76 8.34
C ALA A 339 -0.63 32.69 7.44
N GLU A 340 -0.71 31.97 6.31
CA GLU A 340 0.37 31.88 5.31
C GLU A 340 0.69 33.25 4.70
N ASN A 341 -0.31 34.01 4.29
CA ASN A 341 -0.13 35.39 3.82
C ASN A 341 0.52 36.27 4.89
N ARG A 342 0.08 36.15 6.15
CA ARG A 342 0.69 36.89 7.26
C ARG A 342 2.14 36.49 7.53
N VAL A 343 2.51 35.22 7.32
CA VAL A 343 3.90 34.77 7.41
C VAL A 343 4.71 35.38 6.26
N LEU A 344 4.19 35.36 5.04
CA LEU A 344 4.83 35.96 3.87
C LEU A 344 5.07 37.47 4.06
N GLU A 345 4.08 38.22 4.54
CA GLU A 345 4.20 39.65 4.85
C GLU A 345 5.23 39.92 5.95
N LYS A 346 5.27 39.09 7.00
CA LYS A 346 6.28 39.22 8.04
C LYS A 346 7.69 38.89 7.52
N GLN A 347 7.82 37.93 6.61
CA GLN A 347 9.10 37.59 5.98
C GLN A 347 9.60 38.73 5.09
N SER A 348 8.73 39.37 4.30
CA SER A 348 9.11 40.52 3.47
C SER A 348 9.51 41.73 4.32
N LEU A 349 8.75 42.02 5.39
CA LEU A 349 9.09 43.09 6.33
C LEU A 349 10.40 42.81 7.09
N LEU A 350 10.66 41.56 7.45
CA LEU A 350 11.91 41.17 8.09
C LEU A 350 13.10 41.33 7.11
N ALA A 351 12.90 41.04 5.83
CA ALA A 351 13.91 41.28 4.80
C ALA A 351 14.19 42.77 4.59
N SER A 352 13.15 43.62 4.55
CA SER A 352 13.32 45.07 4.41
C SER A 352 14.02 45.69 5.61
N LEU A 353 13.64 45.31 6.83
CA LEU A 353 14.31 45.79 8.05
C LEU A 353 15.77 45.35 8.12
N LYS A 354 16.10 44.14 7.64
CA LYS A 354 17.49 43.69 7.53
C LYS A 354 18.30 44.57 6.58
N GLN A 355 17.76 44.90 5.41
CA GLN A 355 18.42 45.81 4.47
C GLN A 355 18.61 47.21 5.06
N GLU A 356 17.61 47.72 5.77
CA GLU A 356 17.71 49.02 6.46
C GLU A 356 18.80 49.00 7.54
N ILE A 357 18.85 47.95 8.37
CA ILE A 357 19.91 47.77 9.37
C ILE A 357 21.29 47.73 8.71
N GLU A 358 21.44 47.01 7.61
CA GLU A 358 22.70 46.92 6.86
C GLU A 358 23.12 48.29 6.29
N SER A 359 22.18 49.06 5.73
CA SER A 359 22.45 50.42 5.27
C SER A 359 22.89 51.34 6.41
N LEU A 360 22.21 51.31 7.56
CA LEU A 360 22.54 52.13 8.72
C LEU A 360 23.89 51.74 9.32
N GLN A 361 24.24 50.45 9.32
CA GLN A 361 25.57 49.97 9.72
C GLN A 361 26.65 50.53 8.79
N SER A 362 26.43 50.52 7.48
CA SER A 362 27.39 51.09 6.52
C SER A 362 27.57 52.61 6.69
N GLU A 363 26.50 53.35 7.00
CA GLU A 363 26.59 54.78 7.33
C GLU A 363 27.39 55.01 8.62
N LEU A 364 27.18 54.17 9.63
CA LEU A 364 27.90 54.25 10.90
C LEU A 364 29.41 54.00 10.70
N ASP A 365 29.77 53.00 9.91
CA ASP A 365 31.16 52.68 9.57
C ASP A 365 31.82 53.83 8.79
N ASN A 366 31.12 54.41 7.82
CA ASN A 366 31.60 55.59 7.10
C ASN A 366 31.83 56.79 8.01
N LEU A 367 30.94 57.03 8.98
CA LEU A 367 31.10 58.08 9.98
C LEU A 367 32.29 57.81 10.93
N ALA A 368 32.54 56.54 11.27
CA ALA A 368 33.70 56.14 12.06
C ALA A 368 35.02 56.34 11.30
N ILE A 369 35.05 56.06 10.00
CA ILE A 369 36.19 56.35 9.11
C ILE A 369 36.39 57.87 8.98
N SER A 370 35.32 58.64 8.84
CA SER A 370 35.39 60.11 8.78
C SER A 370 35.92 60.75 10.08
N LYS A 371 35.70 60.13 11.24
CA LYS A 371 36.20 60.62 12.54
C LYS A 371 37.63 60.19 12.86
N SER A 372 38.20 59.23 12.13
CA SER A 372 39.52 58.65 12.42
C SER A 372 40.63 59.01 11.43
N LYS A 373 40.41 59.94 10.49
CA LYS A 373 41.45 60.37 9.53
C LYS A 373 42.55 61.19 10.23
N PRO A 374 43.82 60.71 10.33
CA PRO A 374 44.95 61.56 10.65
C PRO A 374 45.37 62.36 9.42
N THR A 375 45.84 63.58 9.65
CA THR A 375 46.32 64.54 8.67
C THR A 375 47.46 63.95 7.82
N PRO A 376 47.38 63.93 6.47
CA PRO A 376 48.50 63.48 5.64
C PRO A 376 49.38 64.67 5.23
N GLU A 377 50.70 64.49 5.38
CA GLU A 377 51.73 65.39 4.90
C GLU A 377 52.02 65.12 3.41
N VAL A 378 52.35 66.20 2.70
CA VAL A 378 52.34 66.40 1.25
C VAL A 378 53.60 65.83 0.58
N THR A 379 53.50 65.24 -0.62
CA THR A 379 54.22 65.63 -1.87
C THR A 379 54.09 64.56 -3.00
N PRO A 380 54.25 64.95 -4.29
CA PRO A 380 53.43 64.43 -5.39
C PRO A 380 54.16 63.66 -6.51
N GLU A 381 53.37 62.89 -7.29
CA GLU A 381 53.37 62.58 -8.75
C GLU A 381 54.67 62.29 -9.54
N PRO A 382 54.65 61.46 -10.63
CA PRO A 382 53.65 61.49 -11.70
C PRO A 382 53.22 60.15 -12.38
N ALA A 383 51.95 60.15 -12.83
CA ALA A 383 51.36 59.84 -14.16
C ALA A 383 52.22 59.27 -15.33
N PRO A 384 51.63 58.76 -16.45
CA PRO A 384 50.27 58.24 -16.73
C PRO A 384 50.21 57.03 -17.72
N GLU A 385 48.99 56.72 -18.18
CA GLU A 385 48.59 56.00 -19.41
C GLU A 385 48.65 54.45 -19.34
N VAL A 386 47.63 53.68 -19.77
CA VAL A 386 46.86 53.75 -21.02
C VAL A 386 45.49 53.07 -20.81
N THR A 387 44.41 53.71 -21.27
CA THR A 387 43.11 53.11 -21.64
C THR A 387 43.22 52.46 -23.04
N PRO A 388 42.56 51.34 -23.37
CA PRO A 388 41.14 51.41 -23.76
C PRO A 388 40.27 50.14 -23.54
N GLU A 389 39.05 50.36 -23.03
CA GLU A 389 37.74 50.04 -23.63
C GLU A 389 37.36 48.58 -24.10
N PRO A 390 36.06 48.26 -24.36
CA PRO A 390 35.31 47.31 -23.53
C PRO A 390 34.68 46.10 -24.29
N ALA A 391 34.19 45.12 -23.51
CA ALA A 391 33.07 44.16 -23.73
C ALA A 391 33.05 43.27 -25.02
N PRO A 392 32.55 42.02 -24.98
CA PRO A 392 31.12 41.77 -24.76
C PRO A 392 30.73 40.50 -23.97
N GLU A 393 29.44 40.48 -23.65
CA GLU A 393 28.63 39.42 -23.05
C GLU A 393 28.80 38.03 -23.70
N VAL A 394 28.74 36.98 -22.88
CA VAL A 394 28.60 35.59 -23.34
C VAL A 394 27.18 35.12 -22.98
N THR A 395 26.37 34.92 -24.01
CA THR A 395 25.08 34.22 -23.96
C THR A 395 25.26 32.71 -23.74
N PRO A 396 24.32 32.02 -23.06
CA PRO A 396 24.35 30.58 -22.89
C PRO A 396 23.89 29.85 -24.16
N GLU A 397 24.69 28.89 -24.65
CA GLU A 397 24.32 28.00 -25.75
C GLU A 397 23.41 26.84 -25.30
N PRO A 398 22.54 26.33 -26.21
CA PRO A 398 21.54 25.30 -25.93
C PRO A 398 22.06 23.85 -26.07
N ALA A 399 21.28 22.92 -25.54
CA ALA A 399 21.49 21.47 -25.49
C ALA A 399 21.67 20.78 -26.86
N PRO A 400 22.39 19.64 -26.91
CA PRO A 400 22.23 18.66 -27.97
C PRO A 400 21.46 17.39 -27.52
N GLU A 401 20.55 16.95 -28.39
CA GLU A 401 19.85 15.66 -28.41
C GLU A 401 20.67 14.56 -29.14
N PRO A 402 20.23 13.27 -29.18
CA PRO A 402 21.07 12.09 -29.06
C PRO A 402 21.43 11.42 -30.40
N THR A 403 22.49 10.59 -30.41
CA THR A 403 22.79 9.53 -31.40
C THR A 403 23.72 8.46 -30.76
N PRO A 404 23.96 7.27 -31.35
CA PRO A 404 23.23 6.02 -31.12
C PRO A 404 24.12 4.88 -30.56
N GLU A 405 23.47 3.72 -30.35
CA GLU A 405 23.98 2.39 -29.99
C GLU A 405 25.46 2.09 -30.27
N VAL A 406 26.15 1.58 -29.24
CA VAL A 406 27.30 0.68 -29.42
C VAL A 406 27.18 -0.46 -28.40
N THR A 407 26.91 -1.65 -28.92
CA THR A 407 27.10 -2.94 -28.25
C THR A 407 28.59 -3.17 -27.96
N PRO A 408 28.92 -3.72 -26.78
CA PRO A 408 30.12 -4.54 -26.65
C PRO A 408 29.74 -6.02 -26.45
N GLU A 409 30.40 -6.85 -27.24
CA GLU A 409 30.46 -8.31 -27.18
C GLU A 409 30.82 -8.86 -25.79
N PRO A 410 30.42 -10.11 -25.47
CA PRO A 410 30.76 -10.75 -24.20
C PRO A 410 32.24 -11.17 -24.17
N THR A 411 32.92 -10.88 -23.07
CA THR A 411 34.24 -11.46 -22.71
C THR A 411 34.05 -12.73 -21.86
N PRO A 412 35.01 -13.66 -21.91
CA PRO A 412 34.77 -15.09 -21.72
C PRO A 412 34.72 -15.55 -20.25
N GLU A 413 34.09 -16.71 -20.08
CA GLU A 413 33.96 -17.53 -18.87
C GLU A 413 35.26 -17.59 -18.07
N VAL A 414 35.16 -17.23 -16.79
CA VAL A 414 36.13 -17.62 -15.76
C VAL A 414 35.52 -18.78 -15.00
N THR A 415 36.08 -19.97 -15.24
CA THR A 415 35.91 -21.17 -14.44
C THR A 415 36.49 -20.98 -13.04
N PRO A 416 35.76 -21.36 -11.97
CA PRO A 416 36.37 -21.74 -10.71
C PRO A 416 36.51 -23.26 -10.63
N GLU A 417 37.75 -23.71 -10.36
CA GLU A 417 38.11 -25.06 -9.93
C GLU A 417 37.34 -25.50 -8.65
N PRO A 418 37.21 -26.81 -8.41
CA PRO A 418 36.31 -27.37 -7.39
C PRO A 418 36.89 -27.27 -5.98
N ALA A 419 36.04 -26.90 -5.01
CA ALA A 419 36.28 -27.10 -3.59
C ALA A 419 35.91 -28.55 -3.17
N PRO A 420 36.57 -29.11 -2.14
CA PRO A 420 36.60 -30.55 -1.89
C PRO A 420 35.31 -31.11 -1.28
N GLU A 421 35.11 -32.39 -1.56
CA GLU A 421 34.05 -33.28 -1.07
C GLU A 421 33.80 -33.15 0.43
N VAL A 422 32.56 -32.79 0.78
CA VAL A 422 31.99 -33.09 2.10
C VAL A 422 30.97 -34.20 1.88
N THR A 423 31.36 -35.41 2.24
CA THR A 423 30.48 -36.58 2.37
C THR A 423 29.42 -36.33 3.44
N PRO A 424 28.11 -36.35 3.13
CA PRO A 424 27.07 -36.53 4.12
C PRO A 424 26.85 -38.03 4.36
N GLU A 425 26.79 -38.41 5.63
CA GLU A 425 26.30 -39.72 6.09
C GLU A 425 24.88 -40.02 5.57
N PRO A 426 24.50 -41.30 5.43
CA PRO A 426 23.25 -41.70 4.78
C PRO A 426 22.02 -41.34 5.63
N ALA A 427 21.07 -40.64 5.01
CA ALA A 427 19.69 -40.55 5.48
C ALA A 427 18.96 -41.90 5.27
N PRO A 428 17.98 -42.25 6.12
CA PRO A 428 17.29 -43.54 6.07
C PRO A 428 16.47 -43.71 4.79
N GLU A 429 16.47 -44.94 4.26
CA GLU A 429 15.64 -45.40 3.14
C GLU A 429 14.17 -45.04 3.35
N VAL A 430 13.65 -44.18 2.48
CA VAL A 430 12.22 -44.10 2.21
C VAL A 430 12.02 -44.78 0.87
N THR A 431 11.49 -46.00 0.90
CA THR A 431 10.94 -46.68 -0.27
C THR A 431 9.86 -45.79 -0.90
N PRO A 432 10.00 -45.32 -2.15
CA PRO A 432 8.91 -44.66 -2.84
C PRO A 432 7.88 -45.71 -3.27
N GLU A 433 6.60 -45.43 -2.98
CA GLU A 433 5.48 -46.13 -3.62
C GLU A 433 5.57 -45.97 -5.16
N PRO A 434 5.17 -46.98 -5.94
CA PRO A 434 5.20 -46.89 -7.39
C PRO A 434 4.17 -45.87 -7.88
N ALA A 435 4.61 -44.99 -8.78
CA ALA A 435 3.73 -44.09 -9.53
C ALA A 435 2.69 -44.90 -10.36
N PRO A 436 1.49 -44.35 -10.59
CA PRO A 436 0.47 -45.02 -11.39
C PRO A 436 0.97 -45.21 -12.83
N GLU A 437 0.99 -46.47 -13.26
CA GLU A 437 1.28 -46.87 -14.63
C GLU A 437 0.06 -46.51 -15.50
N VAL A 438 0.21 -45.47 -16.34
CA VAL A 438 -0.83 -45.05 -17.29
C VAL A 438 -0.89 -46.10 -18.40
N THR A 439 -2.03 -46.78 -18.54
CA THR A 439 -2.21 -47.85 -19.51
C THR A 439 -2.36 -47.29 -20.94
N PRO A 440 -1.93 -48.03 -21.99
CA PRO A 440 -2.05 -47.60 -23.39
C PRO A 440 -3.47 -47.26 -23.87
N GLU A 441 -4.51 -47.67 -23.14
CA GLU A 441 -5.90 -47.38 -23.46
C GLU A 441 -6.30 -45.92 -23.19
N GLU A 442 -5.68 -45.23 -22.22
CA GLU A 442 -5.96 -43.80 -21.97
C GLU A 442 -5.38 -42.88 -23.06
N LEU A 443 -4.25 -43.26 -23.66
CA LEU A 443 -3.61 -42.51 -24.75
C LEU A 443 -4.45 -42.52 -26.05
N GLN A 444 -5.23 -43.57 -26.30
CA GLN A 444 -6.06 -43.67 -27.50
C GLN A 444 -7.27 -42.73 -27.48
N ASN A 445 -7.85 -42.44 -26.31
CA ASN A 445 -9.01 -41.54 -26.17
C ASN A 445 -8.67 -40.05 -26.32
N LEU A 446 -7.40 -39.65 -26.09
CA LEU A 446 -6.91 -38.28 -26.30
C LEU A 446 -6.57 -37.97 -27.77
N SER A 447 -6.37 -39.01 -28.59
CA SER A 447 -5.92 -38.89 -29.99
C SER A 447 -7.01 -38.47 -30.99
N ALA A 448 -8.27 -38.37 -30.53
CA ALA A 448 -9.47 -38.20 -31.35
C ALA A 448 -10.00 -36.75 -31.42
N SER A 449 -9.36 -35.76 -30.78
CA SER A 449 -9.72 -34.35 -30.93
C SER A 449 -8.95 -33.69 -32.09
N ASP A 450 -9.67 -33.22 -33.12
CA ASP A 450 -9.15 -32.53 -34.31
C ASP A 450 -8.49 -31.16 -34.03
N THR A 451 -8.33 -30.75 -32.76
CA THR A 451 -7.79 -29.46 -32.33
C THR A 451 -6.40 -29.54 -31.69
N SER A 452 -5.81 -30.73 -31.59
CA SER A 452 -4.56 -30.95 -30.83
C SER A 452 -3.31 -30.88 -31.70
N ASN A 453 -2.20 -30.42 -31.13
CA ASN A 453 -0.97 -30.20 -31.88
C ASN A 453 -0.37 -31.49 -32.50
N PRO A 454 -0.03 -31.48 -33.81
CA PRO A 454 0.56 -32.66 -34.47
C PRO A 454 1.95 -33.02 -33.93
N LEU A 455 2.73 -32.04 -33.46
CA LEU A 455 4.05 -32.30 -32.87
C LEU A 455 3.93 -33.14 -31.59
N TYR A 456 3.04 -32.74 -30.67
CA TYR A 456 2.81 -33.47 -29.42
C TYR A 456 2.33 -34.89 -29.68
N LYS A 457 1.45 -35.08 -30.66
CA LYS A 457 0.99 -36.41 -31.08
C LYS A 457 2.12 -37.29 -31.60
N SER A 458 3.01 -36.75 -32.44
CA SER A 458 4.16 -37.51 -32.99
C SER A 458 5.18 -37.93 -31.93
N ILE A 459 5.33 -37.14 -30.86
CA ILE A 459 6.19 -37.45 -29.71
C ILE A 459 5.58 -38.58 -28.90
N ILE A 460 4.29 -38.49 -28.58
CA ILE A 460 3.54 -39.52 -27.82
C ILE A 460 3.52 -40.86 -28.56
N GLU A 461 3.40 -40.84 -29.89
CA GLU A 461 3.45 -42.04 -30.74
C GLU A 461 4.88 -42.62 -30.89
N GLY A 462 5.89 -41.99 -30.28
CA GLY A 462 7.28 -42.45 -30.30
C GLY A 462 7.96 -42.32 -31.67
N GLN A 463 7.39 -41.54 -32.59
CA GLN A 463 7.95 -41.33 -33.93
C GLN A 463 9.11 -40.34 -33.91
N VAL A 464 9.17 -39.48 -32.88
CA VAL A 464 10.18 -38.45 -32.69
C VAL A 464 10.97 -38.74 -31.42
N GLY A 465 12.30 -38.84 -31.56
CA GLY A 465 13.20 -39.04 -30.44
C GLY A 465 13.63 -37.73 -29.77
N VAL A 466 13.95 -37.78 -28.47
CA VAL A 466 14.49 -36.61 -27.75
C VAL A 466 15.79 -36.15 -28.41
N SER A 467 15.75 -34.90 -28.85
CA SER A 467 16.88 -34.10 -29.31
C SER A 467 16.67 -32.65 -28.85
N LEU A 468 17.73 -31.85 -28.87
CA LEU A 468 17.68 -30.46 -28.43
C LEU A 468 16.71 -29.63 -29.31
N GLU A 469 16.68 -29.91 -30.61
CA GLU A 469 15.77 -29.29 -31.58
C GLU A 469 14.29 -29.58 -31.26
N VAL A 470 13.97 -30.82 -30.85
CA VAL A 470 12.59 -31.22 -30.50
C VAL A 470 12.15 -30.54 -29.20
N LEU A 471 13.05 -30.38 -28.22
CA LEU A 471 12.75 -29.68 -26.98
C LEU A 471 12.48 -28.19 -27.22
N GLU A 472 13.24 -27.55 -28.12
CA GLU A 472 12.97 -26.16 -28.53
C GLU A 472 11.62 -26.03 -29.23
N GLN A 473 11.28 -26.95 -30.14
CA GLN A 473 9.98 -26.93 -30.82
C GLN A 473 8.81 -27.14 -29.85
N VAL A 474 8.96 -28.04 -28.87
CA VAL A 474 7.93 -28.25 -27.83
C VAL A 474 7.77 -27.01 -26.95
N ARG A 475 8.87 -26.33 -26.59
CA ARG A 475 8.81 -25.06 -25.86
C ARG A 475 8.08 -23.98 -26.66
N ASP A 476 8.48 -23.78 -27.90
CA ASP A 476 7.91 -22.73 -28.76
C ASP A 476 6.41 -22.96 -29.02
N GLU A 477 6.00 -24.22 -29.10
CA GLU A 477 4.59 -24.58 -29.29
C GLU A 477 3.78 -24.50 -27.97
N ALA A 478 4.42 -24.77 -26.82
CA ALA A 478 3.82 -24.59 -25.51
C ALA A 478 3.57 -23.10 -25.22
N GLU A 479 4.47 -22.21 -25.65
CA GLU A 479 4.29 -20.76 -25.54
C GLU A 479 3.09 -20.24 -26.34
N LYS A 480 2.73 -20.90 -27.46
CA LYS A 480 1.55 -20.54 -28.26
C LYS A 480 0.25 -21.05 -27.65
N ASN A 481 0.27 -22.21 -27.02
CA ASN A 481 -0.90 -22.80 -26.37
C ASN A 481 -0.51 -23.70 -25.18
N LEU A 482 -0.45 -23.11 -23.98
CA LEU A 482 -0.16 -23.85 -22.73
C LEU A 482 -1.31 -24.79 -22.30
N GLU A 483 -2.52 -24.60 -22.84
CA GLU A 483 -3.71 -25.39 -22.49
C GLU A 483 -3.93 -26.57 -23.46
N ASP A 484 -3.00 -26.84 -24.38
CA ASP A 484 -3.12 -28.01 -25.26
C ASP A 484 -3.10 -29.31 -24.42
N PRO A 485 -4.15 -30.15 -24.51
CA PRO A 485 -4.26 -31.37 -23.70
C PRO A 485 -3.15 -32.39 -23.96
N LEU A 486 -2.40 -32.29 -25.08
CA LEU A 486 -1.29 -33.19 -25.40
C LEU A 486 0.08 -32.69 -24.94
N LEU A 487 0.19 -31.45 -24.41
CA LEU A 487 1.47 -30.89 -23.98
C LEU A 487 2.12 -31.70 -22.84
N ILE A 488 1.37 -31.96 -21.77
CA ILE A 488 1.88 -32.71 -20.60
C ILE A 488 2.26 -34.16 -20.99
N PRO A 489 1.43 -34.92 -21.73
CA PRO A 489 1.80 -36.24 -22.22
C PRO A 489 3.07 -36.24 -23.09
N ALA A 490 3.22 -35.29 -24.02
CA ALA A 490 4.41 -35.21 -24.88
C ALA A 490 5.69 -34.92 -24.09
N VAL A 491 5.66 -33.99 -23.13
CA VAL A 491 6.81 -33.71 -22.25
C VAL A 491 7.17 -34.92 -21.39
N THR A 492 6.18 -35.66 -20.92
CA THR A 492 6.39 -36.88 -20.11
C THR A 492 7.13 -37.96 -20.91
N GLU A 493 6.77 -38.16 -22.17
CA GLU A 493 7.45 -39.13 -23.04
C GLU A 493 8.90 -38.73 -23.35
N LEU A 494 9.15 -37.43 -23.57
CA LEU A 494 10.52 -36.93 -23.74
C LEU A 494 11.37 -37.16 -22.48
N LEU A 495 10.81 -36.94 -21.29
CA LEU A 495 11.51 -37.22 -20.03
C LEU A 495 11.83 -38.72 -19.86
N ASN A 496 10.92 -39.61 -20.28
CA ASN A 496 11.16 -41.05 -20.23
C ASN A 496 12.29 -41.47 -21.17
N GLN A 497 12.32 -40.93 -22.39
CA GLN A 497 13.40 -41.21 -23.35
C GLN A 497 14.77 -40.71 -22.84
N ILE A 498 14.83 -39.60 -22.10
CA ILE A 498 16.07 -39.14 -21.43
C ILE A 498 16.50 -40.14 -20.37
N LYS A 499 15.58 -40.57 -19.48
CA LYS A 499 15.89 -41.56 -18.43
C LYS A 499 16.38 -42.90 -19.00
N VAL A 500 15.85 -43.33 -20.15
CA VAL A 500 16.32 -44.53 -20.84
C VAL A 500 17.72 -44.32 -21.43
N LYS A 501 18.04 -43.14 -21.97
CA LYS A 501 19.39 -42.82 -22.46
C LYS A 501 20.44 -42.70 -21.35
N GLU A 502 20.05 -42.28 -20.14
CA GLU A 502 20.96 -42.17 -18.98
C GLU A 502 21.23 -43.52 -18.28
N SER A 503 20.44 -44.56 -18.59
CA SER A 503 20.55 -45.91 -17.99
C SER A 503 21.22 -46.96 -18.90
N VAL A 504 21.68 -46.56 -20.08
CA VAL A 504 22.46 -47.35 -21.05
C VAL A 504 23.85 -46.75 -21.17
#